data_AF-A0A177ADW9-F1
#
_entry.id   AF-A0A177ADW9-F1
#
_cell.length_a   1.000
_cell.length_b   1.000
_cell.length_c   1.000
_cell.angle_alpha   90.00
_cell.angle_beta   90.00
_cell.angle_gamma   90.00
#
_symmetry.space_group_name_H-M   'P 1'
#
loop_
_entity.id
_entity.type
_entity.pdbx_description
1 polymer ?
#
loop_
_entity_poly.entity_id
_entity_poly.type
_entity_poly.pdbx_seq_one_letter_code
_entity_poly.pdbx_strand_id
1 'polypeptide(L)'
;MTEAHREEILLNMEALAKQGLRVLALASKEYIVPADKDAPLDRKIIEENLAFCGLVGLYDPPRPESAGAVAECHRAGIAVHMLTGDHPGTARALLFKLAFS
;
A
#
# COMPACT_ATOMS: atom_id res chain seq x y z
N MET A 1 8.48 -20.83 -2.63
CA MET A 1 7.46 -20.36 -1.66
C MET A 1 6.32 -21.36 -1.69
N THR A 2 5.87 -21.86 -0.54
CA THR A 2 4.70 -22.76 -0.47
C THR A 2 3.42 -21.92 -0.43
N GLU A 3 2.25 -22.53 -0.69
CA GLU A 3 0.98 -21.80 -0.59
C GLU A 3 0.70 -21.35 0.85
N ALA A 4 1.06 -22.16 1.85
CA ALA A 4 0.93 -21.77 3.26
C ALA A 4 1.72 -20.50 3.60
N HIS A 5 2.97 -20.37 3.12
CA HIS A 5 3.74 -19.12 3.30
C HIS A 5 3.10 -17.94 2.58
N ARG A 6 2.49 -18.17 1.42
CA ARG A 6 1.80 -17.13 0.65
C ARG A 6 0.58 -16.61 1.41
N GLU A 7 -0.24 -17.51 1.94
CA GLU A 7 -1.39 -17.14 2.78
C GLU A 7 -0.96 -16.36 4.02
N GLU A 8 0.09 -16.80 4.71
CA GLU A 8 0.64 -16.09 5.87
C GLU A 8 1.09 -14.66 5.53
N ILE A 9 1.78 -14.47 4.40
CA ILE A 9 2.20 -13.14 3.93
C ILE A 9 0.99 -12.25 3.67
N LEU A 10 -0.07 -12.78 3.03
CA LEU A 10 -1.29 -12.02 2.74
C LEU A 10 -2.03 -11.63 4.03
N LEU A 11 -2.12 -12.53 5.02
CA LEU A 11 -2.70 -12.23 6.32
C LEU A 11 -1.94 -11.12 7.04
N ASN A 12 -0.61 -11.16 7.02
CA ASN A 12 0.23 -10.10 7.59
C ASN A 12 0.08 -8.77 6.85
N MET A 13 -0.03 -8.80 5.52
CA MET A 13 -0.30 -7.61 4.70
C MET A 13 -1.65 -6.98 5.06
N GLU A 14 -2.71 -7.78 5.20
CA GLU A 14 -4.01 -7.29 5.65
C GLU A 14 -3.97 -6.71 7.06
N ALA A 15 -3.26 -7.36 7.98
CA ALA A 15 -3.12 -6.89 9.36
C ALA A 15 -2.44 -5.51 9.45
N LEU A 16 -1.42 -5.26 8.61
CA LEU A 16 -0.77 -3.96 8.51
C LEU A 16 -1.67 -2.93 7.82
N ALA A 17 -2.37 -3.31 6.75
CA ALA A 17 -3.28 -2.42 6.04
C ALA A 17 -4.45 -1.96 6.92
N LYS A 18 -5.00 -2.84 7.77
CA LYS A 18 -6.06 -2.51 8.75
C LYS A 18 -5.62 -1.46 9.77
N GLN A 19 -4.32 -1.27 9.98
CA GLN A 19 -3.78 -0.20 10.84
C GLN A 19 -3.66 1.14 10.10
N GLY A 20 -4.05 1.21 8.83
CA GLY A 20 -3.91 2.40 7.99
C GLY A 20 -2.49 2.62 7.49
N LEU A 21 -1.69 1.55 7.39
CA LEU A 21 -0.35 1.59 6.83
C LEU A 21 -0.40 1.34 5.32
N ARG A 22 0.46 2.04 4.58
CA ARG A 22 0.78 1.69 3.19
C ARG A 22 1.78 0.54 3.22
N VAL A 23 1.36 -0.64 2.79
CA VAL A 23 2.18 -1.86 2.85
C VAL A 23 2.95 -2.05 1.54
N LEU A 24 4.26 -2.27 1.63
CA LEU A 24 5.14 -2.61 0.51
C LEU A 24 5.70 -4.02 0.70
N ALA A 25 5.65 -4.85 -0.34
CA ALA A 25 6.36 -6.12 -0.39
C ALA A 25 7.73 -5.91 -1.02
N LEU A 26 8.78 -6.39 -0.34
CA LEU A 26 10.14 -6.37 -0.86
C LEU A 26 10.52 -7.77 -1.31
N ALA A 27 11.07 -7.88 -2.50
CA ALA A 27 11.59 -9.11 -3.06
C ALA A 27 12.83 -8.82 -3.90
N SER A 28 13.74 -9.78 -4.00
CA SER A 28 15.00 -9.62 -4.71
C SER A 28 15.34 -10.87 -5.52
N LYS A 29 16.16 -10.72 -6.53
CA LYS A 29 16.87 -11.81 -7.19
C LYS A 29 18.23 -11.34 -7.65
N GLU A 30 19.14 -12.29 -7.83
CA GLU A 30 20.35 -12.01 -8.56
C GLU A 30 20.02 -11.73 -10.03
N TYR A 31 20.55 -10.63 -10.54
CA TYR A 31 20.38 -10.24 -11.93
C TYR A 31 21.72 -10.35 -12.65
N ILE A 32 21.78 -11.25 -13.63
CA ILE A 32 22.96 -11.40 -14.49
C ILE A 32 22.85 -10.36 -15.60
N VAL A 33 23.76 -9.40 -15.57
CA VAL A 33 23.84 -8.34 -16.59
C VAL A 33 24.15 -8.97 -17.95
N PRO A 34 23.33 -8.72 -18.99
CA PRO A 34 23.63 -9.21 -20.33
C PRO A 34 24.98 -8.67 -20.83
N ALA A 35 25.68 -9.47 -21.64
CA ALA A 35 26.95 -9.05 -22.25
C ALA A 35 26.77 -7.85 -23.20
N ASP A 36 25.61 -7.76 -23.84
CA ASP A 36 25.16 -6.61 -24.60
C ASP A 36 24.47 -5.60 -23.67
N LYS A 37 25.10 -4.44 -23.48
CA LYS A 37 24.61 -3.38 -22.59
C LYS A 37 23.42 -2.61 -23.17
N ASP A 38 23.19 -2.71 -24.48
CA ASP A 38 22.11 -2.03 -25.18
C ASP A 38 20.88 -2.95 -25.36
N ALA A 39 20.95 -4.18 -24.85
CA ALA A 39 19.83 -5.11 -24.86
C ALA A 39 18.63 -4.52 -24.08
N PRO A 40 17.42 -4.52 -24.67
CA PRO A 40 16.25 -3.96 -24.02
C PRO A 40 15.91 -4.70 -22.72
N LEU A 41 15.79 -3.95 -21.63
CA LEU A 41 15.36 -4.45 -20.32
C LEU A 41 13.85 -4.68 -20.33
N ASP A 42 13.43 -5.94 -20.48
CA ASP A 42 12.02 -6.30 -20.29
C ASP A 42 11.69 -6.39 -18.80
N ARG A 43 10.82 -5.48 -18.36
CA ARG A 43 10.34 -5.42 -16.98
C ARG A 43 9.71 -6.74 -16.52
N LYS A 44 9.02 -7.47 -17.38
CA LYS A 44 8.40 -8.76 -17.02
C LYS A 44 9.44 -9.80 -16.63
N ILE A 45 10.55 -9.84 -17.36
CA ILE A 45 11.68 -10.73 -17.07
C ILE A 45 12.37 -10.33 -15.77
N ILE A 46 12.40 -9.03 -15.43
CA ILE A 46 13.01 -8.55 -14.19
C ILE A 46 12.11 -8.82 -12.98
N GLU A 47 10.79 -8.63 -13.10
CA GLU A 47 9.85 -8.72 -11.97
C GLU A 47 9.31 -10.13 -11.69
N GLU A 48 9.78 -11.15 -12.40
CA GLU A 48 9.46 -12.57 -12.13
C GLU A 48 10.51 -13.29 -11.26
N ASN A 49 10.10 -14.40 -10.65
CA ASN A 49 10.97 -15.34 -9.91
C ASN A 49 11.82 -14.68 -8.81
N LEU A 50 11.25 -13.69 -8.11
CA LEU A 50 11.88 -13.00 -7.00
C LEU A 50 11.77 -13.82 -5.70
N ALA A 51 12.81 -13.76 -4.87
CA ALA A 51 12.80 -14.22 -3.50
C ALA A 51 12.17 -13.14 -2.61
N PHE A 52 11.05 -13.46 -1.97
CA PHE A 52 10.40 -12.57 -1.01
C PHE A 52 11.31 -12.31 0.19
N CYS A 53 11.51 -11.03 0.53
CA CYS A 53 12.35 -10.60 1.64
C CYS A 53 11.54 -10.15 2.86
N GLY A 54 10.35 -9.56 2.65
CA GLY A 54 9.51 -9.09 3.75
C GLY A 54 8.47 -8.05 3.36
N LEU A 55 7.70 -7.61 4.36
CA LEU A 55 6.76 -6.49 4.26
C LEU A 55 7.27 -5.28 5.04
N VAL A 56 7.02 -4.10 4.52
CA VAL A 56 7.24 -2.81 5.21
C VAL A 56 5.93 -2.05 5.28
N GLY A 57 5.57 -1.59 6.48
CA GLY A 57 4.44 -0.69 6.70
C GLY A 57 4.91 0.76 6.78
N LEU A 58 4.43 1.60 5.88
CA LEU A 58 4.70 3.04 5.88
C LEU A 58 3.50 3.78 6.46
N TYR A 59 3.74 4.61 7.46
CA TYR A 59 2.71 5.48 8.00
C TYR A 59 2.65 6.79 7.23
N ASP A 60 1.50 7.06 6.62
CA ASP A 60 1.21 8.32 5.94
C ASP A 60 0.07 9.03 6.67
N PRO A 61 0.36 9.87 7.69
CA PRO A 61 -0.68 10.53 8.45
C PRO A 61 -1.45 11.54 7.59
N PRO A 62 -2.77 11.64 7.77
CA PRO A 62 -3.48 12.78 7.22
C PRO A 62 -2.98 14.09 7.82
N ARG A 63 -3.13 15.18 7.08
CA ARG A 63 -2.76 16.52 7.56
C ARG A 63 -3.57 16.87 8.83
N PRO A 64 -2.96 17.50 9.85
CA PRO A 64 -3.63 17.81 11.11
C PRO A 64 -4.94 18.60 10.95
N GLU A 65 -5.00 19.49 9.96
CA GLU A 65 -6.15 20.34 9.66
C GLU A 65 -7.32 19.58 9.00
N SER A 66 -7.07 18.42 8.40
CA SER A 66 -8.05 17.71 7.56
C SER A 66 -9.29 17.29 8.35
N ALA A 67 -9.13 16.76 9.57
CA ALA A 67 -10.27 16.31 10.38
C ALA A 67 -11.18 17.48 10.78
N GLY A 68 -10.58 18.63 11.10
CA GLY A 68 -11.32 19.86 11.43
C GLY A 68 -12.12 20.37 10.23
N ALA A 69 -11.48 20.43 9.05
CA ALA A 69 -12.12 20.86 7.82
C ALA A 69 -13.30 19.96 7.39
N VAL A 70 -13.15 18.63 7.47
CA VAL A 70 -14.23 17.68 7.16
C VAL A 70 -15.41 17.89 8.11
N ALA A 71 -15.14 18.07 9.41
CA ALA A 71 -16.19 18.30 10.41
C ALA A 71 -16.93 19.64 10.18
N GLU A 72 -16.22 20.70 9.76
CA GLU A 72 -16.83 21.98 9.39
C GLU A 72 -17.75 21.85 8.17
N CYS A 73 -17.29 21.16 7.13
CA CYS A 73 -18.10 20.86 5.94
C CYS A 73 -19.38 20.10 6.31
N HIS A 74 -19.29 19.06 7.14
CA HIS A 74 -20.46 18.30 7.59
C HIS A 74 -21.44 19.18 8.40
N ARG A 75 -20.94 20.05 9.30
CA ARG A 75 -21.79 21.00 10.04
C ARG A 75 -22.50 22.00 9.13
N ALA A 76 -21.89 22.35 8.00
CA ALA A 76 -22.47 23.21 6.98
C ALA A 76 -23.44 22.48 6.03
N GLY A 77 -23.65 21.17 6.19
CA GLY A 77 -24.47 20.36 5.28
C GLY A 77 -23.80 20.03 3.95
N ILE A 78 -22.48 20.17 3.87
CA ILE A 78 -21.68 19.86 2.67
C ILE A 78 -21.23 18.39 2.73
N ALA A 79 -21.52 17.63 1.68
CA ALA A 79 -21.04 16.26 1.54
C ALA A 79 -19.56 16.23 1.17
N VAL A 80 -18.77 15.42 1.88
CA VAL A 80 -17.34 15.22 1.61
C VAL A 80 -17.11 13.77 1.21
N HIS A 81 -16.42 13.56 0.09
CA HIS A 81 -16.09 12.23 -0.41
C HIS A 81 -14.58 12.03 -0.47
N MET A 82 -14.10 10.87 -0.03
CA MET A 82 -12.69 10.48 -0.16
C MET A 82 -12.48 9.69 -1.45
N LEU A 83 -11.55 10.14 -2.28
CA LEU A 83 -11.03 9.38 -3.42
C LEU A 83 -9.59 8.97 -3.11
N THR A 84 -9.32 7.67 -3.07
CA THR A 84 -7.97 7.13 -2.86
C THR A 84 -7.72 5.92 -3.76
N GLY A 85 -6.46 5.74 -4.16
CA GLY A 85 -5.98 4.54 -4.85
C GLY A 85 -5.43 3.47 -3.90
N ASP A 86 -5.53 3.69 -2.58
CA ASP A 86 -5.02 2.77 -1.57
C ASP A 86 -5.83 1.48 -1.48
N HIS A 87 -5.21 0.46 -0.89
CA HIS A 87 -5.88 -0.78 -0.54
C HIS A 87 -7.11 -0.50 0.36
N PRO A 88 -8.26 -1.17 0.17
CA PRO A 88 -9.50 -0.89 0.91
C PRO A 88 -9.36 -0.90 2.44
N GLY A 89 -8.53 -1.80 2.99
CA GLY A 89 -8.23 -1.82 4.43
C GLY A 89 -7.57 -0.54 4.93
N THR A 90 -6.58 -0.02 4.18
CA THR A 90 -5.87 1.22 4.49
C THR A 90 -6.81 2.43 4.34
N ALA A 91 -7.58 2.48 3.25
CA ALA A 91 -8.57 3.53 3.00
C ALA A 91 -9.60 3.62 4.13
N ARG A 92 -10.12 2.46 4.57
CA ARG A 92 -11.09 2.40 5.67
C ARG A 92 -10.51 2.90 6.99
N ALA A 93 -9.27 2.57 7.30
CA ALA A 93 -8.60 3.08 8.49
C ALA A 93 -8.41 4.62 8.43
N LEU A 94 -8.12 5.17 7.25
CA LEU A 94 -8.01 6.63 7.04
C LEU A 94 -9.36 7.34 7.12
N LEU A 95 -10.44 6.75 6.58
CA LEU A 95 -11.81 7.27 6.68
C LEU A 95 -12.20 7.51 8.14
N PHE A 96 -12.00 6.51 9.01
CA PHE A 96 -12.29 6.63 10.44
C PHE A 96 -11.47 7.73 11.13
N LYS A 97 -10.18 7.86 10.79
CA LYS A 97 -9.31 8.91 11.37
C LYS A 97 -9.74 10.32 10.99
N LEU A 98 -10.34 10.49 9.83
CA LEU A 98 -10.73 11.78 9.30
C LEU A 98 -12.22 12.11 9.49
N ALA A 99 -12.95 11.30 10.26
CA ALA A 99 -14.37 11.46 10.53
C ALA A 99 -15.24 11.53 9.27
N PHE A 100 -14.81 10.84 8.20
CA PHE A 100 -15.68 10.57 7.07
C PHE A 100 -16.75 9.54 7.50
N SER A 101 -17.98 9.75 7.03
CA SER A 101 -19.14 8.89 7.27
C SER A 101 -19.53 8.13 6.01
#